data_AF-A0AB33CPK0-F1
#
_entry.id   AF-A0AB33CPK0-F1
#
_cell.length_a   1.000
_cell.length_b   1.000
_cell.length_c   1.000
_cell.angle_alpha   90.00
_cell.angle_beta   90.00
_cell.angle_gamma   90.00
#
_symmetry.space_group_name_H-M   'P 1'
#
loop_
_entity.id
_entity.type
_entity.pdbx_description
1 polymer ?
#
loop_
_entity_poly.entity_id
_entity_poly.type
_entity_poly.pdbx_seq_one_letter_code
_entity_poly.pdbx_strand_id
1 'polypeptide(L)' 'MLLIALALAVRPSRNLSSSELASLREFAAATGEPEVARRLQAAERDGVVSLREAEEVIEVAKAHGPGYGLATGLRN' A
#
# COMPACT_ATOMS: atom_id res chain seq x y z
N MET A 1 -19.01 34.41 -0.57
CA MET A 1 -19.13 32.95 -0.79
C MET A 1 -17.72 32.38 -0.91
N LEU A 2 -17.14 31.92 0.20
CA LEU A 2 -17.04 30.49 0.57
C LEU A 2 -16.03 29.71 -0.31
N LEU A 3 -14.73 29.96 -0.11
CA LEU A 3 -13.63 29.09 -0.59
C LEU A 3 -13.18 28.15 0.54
N ILE A 4 -14.13 27.43 1.13
CA ILE A 4 -13.86 26.44 2.19
C ILE A 4 -14.09 25.06 1.57
N ALA A 5 -13.06 24.45 0.97
CA ALA A 5 -13.12 23.03 0.62
C ALA A 5 -11.75 22.36 0.37
N LEU A 6 -10.60 23.04 0.50
CA LEU A 6 -9.29 22.41 0.29
C LEU A 6 -8.62 21.97 1.61
N ALA A 7 -9.42 21.48 2.56
CA ALA A 7 -8.93 20.90 3.82
C ALA A 7 -9.40 19.45 4.00
N LEU A 8 -9.99 18.85 2.97
CA LEU A 8 -10.50 17.49 3.02
C LEU A 8 -9.38 16.49 2.73
N ALA A 9 -8.94 15.83 3.80
CA ALA A 9 -8.28 14.53 3.82
C ALA A 9 -6.73 14.46 3.82
N VAL A 10 -6.03 15.49 4.31
CA VAL A 10 -4.72 15.23 4.94
C VAL A 10 -4.99 14.76 6.38
N ARG A 11 -5.53 13.54 6.52
CA ARG A 11 -5.35 12.85 7.80
C ARG A 11 -3.84 12.64 7.94
N PRO A 12 -3.22 13.00 9.08
CA PRO A 12 -1.80 12.72 9.27
C PRO A 12 -1.61 11.20 9.22
N SER A 13 -1.18 10.69 8.07
CA SER A 13 -0.77 9.31 7.93
C SER A 13 0.60 9.18 8.55
N ARG A 14 0.69 8.40 9.62
CA ARG A 14 1.98 8.05 10.23
C ARG A 14 2.88 7.40 9.17
N ASN A 15 4.18 7.70 9.26
CA ASN A 15 5.20 7.01 8.48
C ASN A 15 5.34 5.56 8.97
N LEU A 16 5.46 4.63 8.03
CA LEU A 16 5.77 3.25 8.36
C LEU A 16 7.10 3.19 9.12
N SER A 17 7.16 2.33 10.13
CA SER A 17 8.45 1.95 10.70
C SER A 17 9.22 1.06 9.73
N SER A 18 10.51 0.86 9.97
CA SER A 18 11.34 -0.02 9.14
C SER A 18 10.80 -1.46 9.08
N SER A 19 10.19 -1.96 10.16
CA SER A 19 9.60 -3.30 10.20
C SER A 19 8.32 -3.38 9.36
N GLU A 20 7.48 -2.33 9.38
CA GLU A 20 6.25 -2.31 8.59
C GLU A 20 6.53 -2.16 7.10
N LEU A 21 7.54 -1.36 6.74
CA LEU A 21 8.01 -1.27 5.36
C LEU A 21 8.58 -2.61 4.88
N ALA A 22 9.30 -3.35 5.74
CA ALA A 22 9.78 -4.69 5.41
C ALA A 22 8.61 -5.65 5.14
N SER A 23 7.58 -5.64 5.99
CA SER A 23 6.37 -6.45 5.76
C SER A 23 5.63 -6.06 4.47
N LEU A 24 5.58 -4.76 4.13
CA LEU A 24 4.98 -4.30 2.88
C LEU A 24 5.77 -4.77 1.65
N ARG A 25 7.11 -4.80 1.74
CA ARG A 25 7.98 -5.36 0.68
C ARG A 25 7.78 -6.86 0.50
N GLU A 26 7.72 -7.60 1.60
CA GLU A 26 7.43 -9.04 1.56
C GLU A 26 6.05 -9.30 0.95
N PHE A 27 5.04 -8.51 1.30
CA PHE A 27 3.71 -8.57 0.70
C PHE A 27 3.73 -8.27 -0.81
N ALA A 28 4.43 -7.21 -1.23
CA ALA A 28 4.57 -6.85 -2.64
C ALA A 28 5.37 -7.89 -3.45
N ALA A 29 6.32 -8.59 -2.81
CA ALA A 29 7.04 -9.69 -3.44
C ALA A 29 6.16 -10.96 -3.53
N ALA A 30 5.40 -11.26 -2.48
CA ALA A 30 4.48 -12.39 -2.42
C ALA A 30 3.32 -12.27 -3.42
N THR A 31 2.94 -11.04 -3.78
CA THR A 31 1.95 -10.76 -4.83
C THR A 31 2.43 -11.14 -6.21
N GLY A 32 3.74 -11.15 -6.50
CA GLY A 32 4.25 -11.48 -7.85
C GLY A 32 3.78 -10.55 -8.97
N GLU A 33 3.03 -9.50 -8.63
CA GLU A 33 2.41 -8.58 -9.57
C GLU A 33 3.35 -7.39 -9.83
N PRO A 34 3.79 -7.16 -11.07
CA PRO A 34 4.74 -6.09 -11.39
C PRO A 34 4.17 -4.70 -11.08
N GLU A 35 2.85 -4.54 -11.13
CA GLU A 35 2.18 -3.27 -10.85
C GLU A 35 2.21 -2.92 -9.34
N VAL A 36 2.12 -3.92 -8.46
CA VAL A 36 2.25 -3.75 -7.01
C VAL A 36 3.68 -3.35 -6.66
N ALA A 37 4.67 -4.01 -7.25
CA ALA A 37 6.08 -3.67 -7.08
C ALA A 37 6.40 -2.25 -7.58
N ARG A 38 5.85 -1.86 -8.74
CA ARG A 38 6.00 -0.51 -9.28
C ARG A 38 5.43 0.54 -8.34
N ARG A 39 4.27 0.26 -7.73
CA ARG A 39 3.63 1.19 -6.80
C ARG A 39 4.43 1.34 -5.51
N LEU A 40 4.94 0.24 -4.97
CA LEU A 40 5.81 0.26 -3.79
C LEU A 40 7.09 1.05 -4.07
N GLN A 41 7.72 0.84 -5.23
CA GLN A 41 8.92 1.57 -5.62
C GLN A 41 8.67 3.08 -5.75
N ALA A 42 7.49 3.48 -6.25
CA ALA A 42 7.10 4.89 -6.32
C ALA A 42 6.99 5.51 -4.92
N ALA A 43 6.38 4.80 -3.97
CA ALA A 43 6.26 5.26 -2.58
C ALA A 43 7.63 5.36 -1.88
N GLU A 44 8.54 4.41 -2.15
CA GLU A 44 9.88 4.43 -1.55
C GLU A 44 10.79 5.52 -2.11
N ARG A 45 10.56 5.93 -3.36
CA ARG A 45 11.37 6.96 -4.03
C ARG A 45 11.25 8.34 -3.36
N ASP A 46 10.13 8.61 -2.71
CA ASP A 46 9.89 9.85 -1.99
C ASP A 46 10.50 9.83 -0.57
N GLY A 47 11.23 8.76 -0.23
CA GLY A 47 12.15 8.65 0.90
C GLY A 47 11.50 8.19 2.21
N VAL A 48 10.20 8.43 2.38
CA VAL A 48 9.44 7.96 3.54
C VAL A 48 8.08 7.45 3.07
N VAL A 49 7.80 6.17 3.32
CA VAL A 49 6.51 5.58 3.00
C VAL A 49 5.54 5.84 4.16
N SER A 50 4.45 6.52 3.87
CA SER A 50 3.34 6.73 4.78
C SER A 50 2.40 5.52 4.80
N LEU A 51 1.64 5.38 5.89
CA LEU A 51 0.57 4.37 5.98
C LEU A 51 -0.42 4.48 4.81
N ARG A 52 -0.69 5.70 4.34
CA ARG A 52 -1.58 5.93 3.20
C ARG A 52 -1.00 5.34 1.91
N GLU A 53 0.27 5.55 1.65
CA GLU A 53 0.91 4.97 0.45
C GLU A 53 0.96 3.45 0.53
N ALA A 54 1.16 2.90 1.73
CA ALA A 54 1.05 1.47 1.98
C ALA A 54 -0.34 0.92 1.66
N GLU A 55 -1.39 1.62 2.10
CA GLU A 55 -2.78 1.29 1.78
C GLU A 55 -3.00 1.30 0.26
N GLU A 56 -2.48 2.29 -0.45
CA GLU A 56 -2.62 2.36 -1.91
C GLU A 56 -1.89 1.21 -2.63
N VAL A 57 -0.71 0.77 -2.15
CA VAL A 57 -0.03 -0.44 -2.66
C VAL A 57 -0.89 -1.69 -2.44
N ILE A 58 -1.51 -1.81 -1.26
CA ILE A 58 -2.41 -2.92 -0.91
C ILE A 58 -3.68 -2.90 -1.77
N GLU A 59 -4.26 -1.72 -2.02
CA GLU A 59 -5.44 -1.58 -2.88
C GLU A 59 -5.14 -1.98 -4.32
N VAL A 60 -3.95 -1.62 -4.85
CA VAL A 60 -3.49 -2.13 -6.16
C VAL A 60 -3.43 -3.66 -6.14
N ALA A 61 -2.81 -4.25 -5.12
CA ALA A 61 -2.74 -5.71 -4.99
C ALA A 61 -4.12 -6.38 -4.95
N LYS A 62 -5.09 -5.80 -4.22
CA LYS A 62 -6.47 -6.29 -4.16
C LYS A 62 -7.17 -6.23 -5.52
N ALA A 63 -6.91 -5.18 -6.31
CA ALA A 63 -7.52 -5.02 -7.63
C ALA A 63 -7.04 -6.08 -8.65
N HIS A 64 -5.85 -6.66 -8.46
CA HIS A 64 -5.28 -7.66 -9.36
C HIS A 64 -5.68 -9.12 -9.06
N GLY A 65 -6.35 -9.40 -7.93
CA GLY A 65 -7.06 -10.68 -7.75
C GLY A 65 -7.17 -11.18 -6.30
N PRO A 66 -8.05 -12.17 -6.04
CA PRO A 66 -8.42 -12.62 -4.69
C PRO A 66 -7.36 -13.47 -3.96
N GLY A 67 -6.11 -13.53 -4.45
CA GLY A 67 -5.11 -14.50 -3.98
C GLY A 67 -4.28 -14.10 -2.76
N TYR A 68 -4.19 -12.81 -2.45
CA TYR A 68 -3.04 -12.32 -1.66
C TYR A 68 -3.32 -11.99 -0.19
N GLY A 69 -4.49 -12.39 0.33
CA GLY A 69 -4.90 -12.09 1.71
C GLY A 69 -5.29 -13.28 2.57
N LEU A 70 -6.15 -14.20 2.09
CA LEU A 70 -6.82 -15.17 2.98
C LEU A 70 -7.23 -16.50 2.32
N ALA A 71 -6.82 -16.79 1.07
CA ALA A 71 -7.38 -17.93 0.31
C ALA A 71 -6.39 -19.04 -0.09
N THR A 72 -5.09 -18.89 0.18
CA THR A 72 -4.09 -19.94 -0.11
C THR A 72 -3.76 -20.79 1.13
N GLY A 73 -4.70 -20.87 2.08
CA GLY A 73 -4.61 -21.74 3.26
C GLY A 73 -5.71 -22.80 3.34
N LEU A 74 -6.58 -22.92 2.32
CA LEU A 74 -7.73 -23.82 2.37
C LEU A 74 -7.94 -24.57 1.06
N ARG A 75 -6.95 -25.37 0.64
CA ARG A 75 -7.17 -26.47 -0.31
C ARG A 75 -6.27 -27.66 0.04
N ASN A 76 -6.93 -28.64 0.68
CA ASN A 76 -6.57 -30.04 0.96
C ASN A 76 -5.39 -30.33 1.90
#